data_AF-A0A8T6U6B2-F1
#
_entry.id   AF-A0A8T6U6B2-F1
#
_cell.length_a   1.000
_cell.length_b   1.000
_cell.length_c   1.000
_cell.angle_alpha   90.00
_cell.angle_beta   90.00
_cell.angle_gamma   90.00
#
_symmetry.space_group_name_H-M   'P 1'
#
loop_
_entity.id
_entity.type
_entity.pdbx_description
1 polymer ?
#
loop_
_entity_poly.entity_id
_entity_poly.type
_entity_poly.pdbx_seq_one_letter_code
_entity_poly.pdbx_strand_id
1 'polypeptide(L)'
;MLEELKRIRELLEPKPEPPPPKGLWNEFMDFISKYKVMGLAVAFIMGVYLGALVQAFVSGLVMPIIGLAIPGLGNLATFKIGVPPTELDSQGNPIDPNYVGQLFGIGEFLAALITFIIVAFVIFILVKATKRWGIE
;
A
#
# COMPACT_ATOMS: atom_id res chain seq x y z
N MET A 1 14.65 -38.28 -49.95
CA MET A 1 15.66 -38.28 -48.86
C MET A 1 16.40 -36.96 -48.73
N LEU A 2 17.19 -36.49 -49.71
CA LEU A 2 17.95 -35.24 -49.57
C LEU A 2 17.06 -33.98 -49.47
N GLU A 3 15.94 -33.94 -50.18
CA GLU A 3 14.96 -32.84 -50.08
C GLU A 3 14.24 -32.82 -48.73
N GLU A 4 13.91 -33.99 -48.19
CA GLU A 4 13.31 -34.10 -46.85
C GLU A 4 14.31 -33.68 -45.77
N LEU A 5 15.59 -34.03 -45.91
CA LEU A 5 16.64 -33.59 -45.00
C LEU A 5 16.86 -32.07 -45.06
N LYS A 6 16.78 -31.46 -46.25
CA LYS A 6 16.80 -29.99 -46.40
C LYS A 6 15.58 -29.34 -45.77
N ARG A 7 14.38 -29.89 -45.99
CA ARG A 7 13.13 -29.39 -45.41
C ARG A 7 13.12 -29.51 -43.88
N ILE A 8 13.64 -30.61 -43.35
CA ILE A 8 13.81 -30.80 -41.91
C ILE A 8 14.84 -29.81 -41.37
N ARG A 9 15.99 -29.61 -42.05
CA ARG A 9 16.97 -28.60 -41.66
C ARG A 9 16.37 -27.19 -41.62
N GLU A 10 15.59 -26.82 -42.62
CA GLU A 10 14.96 -25.49 -42.71
C GLU A 10 13.86 -25.30 -41.64
N LEU A 11 13.17 -26.36 -41.23
CA LEU A 11 12.24 -26.37 -40.10
C LEU A 11 12.94 -26.40 -38.74
N LEU A 12 14.20 -26.82 -38.69
CA LEU A 12 15.03 -26.86 -37.49
C LEU A 12 15.95 -25.64 -37.35
N GLU A 13 16.13 -24.86 -38.41
CA GLU A 13 16.72 -23.53 -38.33
C GLU A 13 15.70 -22.62 -37.62
N PRO A 14 15.99 -22.14 -36.39
CA PRO A 14 15.05 -21.32 -35.66
C PRO A 14 14.75 -20.06 -36.49
N LYS A 15 13.45 -19.78 -36.68
CA LYS A 15 12.97 -18.59 -37.39
C LYS A 15 13.79 -17.38 -36.93
N PRO A 16 14.40 -16.61 -37.85
CA PRO A 16 15.30 -15.52 -37.49
C PRO A 16 14.64 -14.62 -36.45
N GLU A 17 15.36 -14.34 -35.37
CA GLU A 17 14.84 -13.50 -34.29
C GLU A 17 14.32 -12.18 -34.90
N PRO A 18 13.11 -11.73 -34.52
CA PRO A 18 12.58 -10.47 -35.02
C PRO A 18 13.62 -9.37 -34.86
N PRO A 19 13.83 -8.51 -35.88
CA PRO A 19 14.81 -7.45 -35.77
C PRO A 19 14.52 -6.61 -34.52
N PRO A 20 15.56 -6.24 -33.75
CA PRO A 20 15.36 -5.50 -32.52
C PRO A 20 14.56 -4.22 -32.81
N PRO A 21 13.58 -3.89 -31.94
CA PRO A 21 12.77 -2.70 -32.13
C PRO A 21 13.67 -1.48 -32.27
N LYS A 22 13.47 -0.69 -33.33
CA LYS A 22 14.28 0.51 -33.57
C LYS A 22 13.73 1.68 -32.78
N GLY A 23 14.57 2.28 -31.93
CA GLY A 23 14.31 3.51 -31.22
C GLY A 23 13.76 3.29 -29.81
N LEU A 24 14.12 4.20 -28.91
CA LEU A 24 13.90 4.11 -27.46
C LEU A 24 12.43 3.82 -27.07
N TRP A 25 11.46 4.37 -27.80
CA TRP A 25 10.05 4.12 -27.54
C TRP A 25 9.63 2.68 -27.83
N ASN A 26 10.10 2.11 -28.94
CA ASN A 26 9.78 0.74 -29.32
C ASN A 26 10.51 -0.26 -28.41
N GLU A 27 11.76 0.05 -28.02
CA GLU A 27 12.51 -0.72 -27.01
C GLU A 27 11.82 -0.69 -25.64
N PHE A 28 11.27 0.45 -25.24
CA PHE A 28 10.52 0.58 -23.99
C PHE A 28 9.21 -0.21 -24.01
N MET A 29 8.43 -0.13 -25.10
CA MET A 29 7.21 -0.91 -25.24
C MET A 29 7.49 -2.41 -25.30
N ASP A 30 8.56 -2.83 -25.97
CA ASP A 30 9.01 -4.22 -26.01
C ASP A 30 9.45 -4.69 -24.62
N PHE A 31 10.18 -3.86 -23.87
CA PHE A 31 10.52 -4.12 -22.47
C PHE A 31 9.27 -4.32 -21.60
N ILE A 32 8.33 -3.37 -21.62
CA ILE A 32 7.10 -3.47 -20.81
C ILE A 32 6.32 -4.75 -21.14
N SER A 33 6.27 -5.12 -22.43
CA SER A 33 5.57 -6.31 -22.91
C SER A 33 6.29 -7.60 -22.51
N LYS A 34 7.61 -7.65 -22.67
CA LYS A 34 8.46 -8.80 -22.36
C LYS A 34 8.49 -9.12 -20.86
N TYR A 35 8.52 -8.08 -20.02
CA TYR A 35 8.57 -8.23 -18.56
C TYR A 35 7.19 -8.17 -17.89
N LYS A 36 6.09 -8.09 -18.66
CA LYS A 36 4.70 -8.05 -18.16
C LYS A 36 4.45 -6.95 -17.11
N VAL A 37 5.17 -5.82 -17.21
CA VAL A 37 5.17 -4.75 -16.19
C VAL A 37 3.81 -4.05 -16.11
N MET A 38 3.03 -4.02 -17.20
CA MET A 38 1.70 -3.39 -17.19
C MET A 38 0.75 -4.02 -16.17
N GLY A 39 0.75 -5.35 -16.02
CA GLY A 39 -0.12 -6.01 -15.05
C GLY A 39 0.22 -5.62 -13.61
N LEU A 40 1.52 -5.54 -13.31
CA LEU A 40 2.01 -5.09 -12.00
C LEU A 40 1.65 -3.62 -11.75
N ALA A 41 1.82 -2.75 -12.74
CA ALA A 41 1.51 -1.33 -12.62
C ALA A 41 0.02 -1.09 -12.33
N VAL A 42 -0.87 -1.78 -13.05
CA VAL A 42 -2.31 -1.69 -12.82
C VAL A 42 -2.69 -2.21 -11.44
N ALA A 43 -2.16 -3.36 -11.04
CA ALA A 43 -2.42 -3.92 -9.71
C ALA A 43 -1.96 -2.99 -8.58
N PHE A 44 -0.78 -2.37 -8.72
CA PHE A 44 -0.24 -1.43 -7.74
C PHE A 44 -1.10 -0.18 -7.61
N ILE A 45 -1.42 0.47 -8.74
CA ILE A 45 -2.25 1.68 -8.76
C ILE A 45 -3.63 1.38 -8.14
N MET A 46 -4.28 0.30 -8.57
CA MET A 46 -5.57 -0.11 -8.00
C MET A 46 -5.47 -0.40 -6.50
N GLY A 47 -4.39 -1.04 -6.06
CA GLY A 47 -4.13 -1.31 -4.64
C GLY A 47 -4.03 -0.03 -3.81
N VAL A 48 -3.31 0.98 -4.30
CA VAL A 48 -3.16 2.28 -3.63
C VAL A 48 -4.51 2.98 -3.48
N TYR A 49 -5.29 3.07 -4.56
CA TYR A 49 -6.60 3.73 -4.52
C TYR A 49 -7.63 2.96 -3.68
N LEU A 50 -7.63 1.63 -3.75
CA LEU A 50 -8.50 0.81 -2.91
C LEU A 50 -8.16 0.98 -1.42
N GLY A 51 -6.87 1.01 -1.07
CA GLY A 51 -6.42 1.29 0.29
C GLY A 51 -6.92 2.65 0.80
N ALA A 52 -6.77 3.70 -0.02
CA ALA A 52 -7.26 5.03 0.31
C ALA A 52 -8.79 5.09 0.48
N LEU A 53 -9.55 4.38 -0.36
CA LEU A 53 -11.00 4.30 -0.25
C LEU A 53 -11.43 3.64 1.08
N VAL A 54 -10.80 2.53 1.44
CA VAL A 54 -11.08 1.85 2.71
C VAL A 54 -10.69 2.74 3.90
N GLN A 55 -9.56 3.43 3.83
CA GLN A 55 -9.15 4.37 4.87
C GLN A 55 -10.16 5.50 5.05
N ALA A 56 -10.66 6.10 3.95
CA ALA A 56 -11.68 7.15 4.00
C ALA A 56 -13.01 6.65 4.58
N PHE A 57 -13.40 5.41 4.28
CA PHE A 57 -14.57 4.77 4.89
C PHE A 57 -14.40 4.61 6.41
N VAL A 58 -13.24 4.14 6.85
CA VAL A 58 -12.96 3.93 8.27
C VAL A 58 -12.85 5.25 9.02
N SER A 59 -12.09 6.22 8.50
CA SER A 59 -11.93 7.52 9.17
C SER A 59 -13.20 8.38 9.12
N GLY A 60 -13.96 8.30 8.02
CA GLY A 60 -15.14 9.12 7.80
C GLY A 60 -16.43 8.58 8.41
N LEU A 61 -16.60 7.26 8.49
CA LEU A 61 -17.84 6.65 8.99
C LEU A 61 -17.60 5.84 10.27
N VAL A 62 -16.59 4.98 10.29
CA VAL A 62 -16.40 4.05 11.41
C VAL A 62 -15.87 4.75 12.66
N MET A 63 -14.85 5.59 12.52
CA MET A 63 -14.26 6.29 13.67
C MET A 63 -15.24 7.22 14.41
N PRO A 64 -16.08 8.03 13.73
CA PRO A 64 -17.11 8.81 14.42
C PRO A 64 -18.09 7.94 15.21
N ILE A 65 -18.52 6.80 14.66
CA ILE A 65 -19.43 5.88 15.34
C ILE A 65 -18.78 5.27 16.59
N ILE A 66 -17.52 4.86 16.49
CA ILE A 66 -16.77 4.33 17.64
C ILE A 66 -16.53 5.42 18.69
N GLY A 67 -16.22 6.64 18.27
CA GLY A 67 -16.03 7.79 19.15
C GLY A 67 -17.28 8.16 19.94
N LEU A 68 -18.47 7.96 19.36
CA LEU A 68 -19.76 8.13 20.05
C LEU A 68 -20.10 6.95 20.97
N ALA A 69 -19.77 5.72 20.56
CA ALA A 69 -20.11 4.51 21.31
C ALA A 69 -19.24 4.29 22.56
N ILE A 70 -17.99 4.79 22.57
CA ILE A 70 -17.06 4.65 23.69
C ILE A 70 -16.60 6.05 24.13
N PRO A 71 -17.27 6.64 25.15
CA PRO A 71 -16.88 7.95 25.68
C PRO A 71 -15.43 7.91 26.16
N GLY A 72 -14.55 8.67 25.50
CA GLY A 72 -13.11 8.75 25.81
C GLY A 72 -12.15 8.22 24.74
N LEU A 73 -12.59 7.36 23.81
CA LEU A 73 -11.73 6.91 22.69
C LEU A 73 -11.53 7.98 21.61
N GLY A 74 -12.50 8.88 21.43
CA GLY A 74 -12.34 10.04 20.55
C GLY A 74 -11.19 10.98 20.96
N ASN A 75 -10.67 10.82 22.19
CA ASN A 75 -9.57 11.60 22.74
C ASN A 75 -8.25 10.83 22.85
N LEU A 76 -8.13 9.62 22.28
CA LEU A 76 -6.86 8.88 22.29
C LEU A 76 -5.74 9.63 21.57
N ALA A 77 -6.03 10.33 20.47
CA ALA A 77 -5.05 11.20 19.80
C ALA A 77 -4.54 12.35 20.71
N THR A 78 -5.27 12.64 21.79
CA THR A 78 -4.98 13.67 22.78
C THR A 78 -4.31 13.09 24.04
N PHE A 79 -4.26 11.76 24.19
CA PHE A 79 -3.52 11.10 25.27
C PHE A 79 -2.03 11.15 24.96
N LYS A 80 -1.41 12.24 25.40
CA LYS A 80 0.00 12.50 25.21
C LYS A 80 0.69 12.54 26.58
N ILE A 81 1.52 11.54 26.86
CA ILE A 81 2.39 11.54 28.04
C ILE A 81 3.64 12.36 27.72
N GLY A 82 3.80 13.51 28.38
CA GLY A 82 4.96 14.36 28.19
C GLY A 82 6.21 13.69 28.73
N VAL A 83 7.21 13.47 27.87
CA VAL A 83 8.55 13.07 28.32
C VAL A 83 9.22 14.31 28.92
N PRO A 84 9.73 14.24 30.16
CA PRO A 84 10.39 15.39 30.78
C PRO A 84 11.64 15.78 29.97
N PRO A 85 11.96 17.08 29.84
CA PRO A 85 13.09 17.54 29.05
C PRO A 85 14.41 16.98 29.55
N THR A 86 15.30 16.65 28.61
CA THR A 86 16.67 16.17 28.91
C THR A 86 17.55 17.22 29.57
N GLU A 87 17.26 18.51 29.43
CA GLU A 87 17.97 19.62 30.10
C GLU A 87 16.98 20.72 30.53
N LEU A 88 17.08 21.15 31.79
CA LEU A 88 16.25 22.18 32.43
C LEU A 88 17.15 23.35 32.85
N ASP A 89 16.64 24.58 32.73
CA ASP A 89 17.31 25.76 33.27
C ASP A 89 17.29 25.77 34.82
N SER A 90 18.01 26.71 35.44
CA SER A 90 18.06 26.89 36.88
C SER A 90 16.73 27.31 37.53
N GLN A 91 15.69 27.57 36.73
CA GLN A 91 14.33 27.89 37.14
C GLN A 91 13.34 26.75 36.84
N GLY A 92 13.81 25.61 36.32
CA GLY A 92 13.02 24.42 36.03
C GLY A 92 12.29 24.44 34.69
N ASN A 93 12.62 25.34 33.77
CA ASN A 93 12.02 25.41 32.44
C ASN A 93 12.84 24.65 31.38
N PRO A 94 12.22 24.04 30.36
CA PRO A 94 12.92 23.44 29.23
C PRO A 94 13.74 24.49 28.47
N ILE A 95 15.01 24.20 28.20
CA ILE A 95 15.93 25.15 27.52
C ILE A 95 15.62 25.26 26.02
N ASP A 96 14.98 24.26 25.43
CA ASP A 96 14.58 24.24 24.02
C ASP A 96 13.19 24.89 23.83
N PRO A 97 13.07 26.02 23.09
CA PRO A 97 11.80 26.71 22.86
C PRO A 97 10.78 25.91 22.04
N ASN A 98 11.21 24.85 21.35
CA ASN A 98 10.36 23.98 20.54
C ASN A 98 10.04 22.65 21.26
N TYR A 99 10.39 22.52 22.54
CA TYR A 99 10.21 21.30 23.30
C TYR A 99 8.73 21.08 23.69
N VAL A 100 7.95 20.56 22.76
CA VAL A 100 6.63 19.96 23.03
C VAL A 100 6.83 18.54 23.57
N GLY A 101 7.46 18.45 24.76
CA GLY A 101 7.88 17.24 25.49
C GLY A 101 7.60 15.92 24.80
N GLN A 102 8.56 15.41 24.01
CA GLN A 102 8.45 14.26 23.11
C GLN A 102 7.34 13.27 23.53
N LEU A 103 6.16 13.43 22.95
CA LEU A 103 4.97 12.73 23.41
C LEU A 103 5.08 11.31 22.89
N PHE A 104 5.39 10.33 23.75
CA PHE A 104 5.22 8.93 23.38
C PHE A 104 3.72 8.75 23.10
N GLY A 105 3.38 8.78 21.80
CA GLY A 105 2.02 8.73 21.30
C GLY A 105 1.43 7.34 21.45
N ILE A 106 1.34 6.81 22.68
CA ILE A 106 0.63 5.56 22.97
C ILE A 106 -0.79 5.65 22.41
N GLY A 107 -1.41 6.84 22.51
CA GLY A 107 -2.72 7.11 21.95
C GLY A 107 -2.78 7.08 20.42
N GLU A 108 -1.77 7.60 19.72
CA GLU A 108 -1.67 7.55 18.25
C GLU A 108 -1.42 6.12 17.76
N PHE A 109 -0.55 5.38 18.46
CA PHE A 109 -0.32 3.97 18.20
C PHE A 109 -1.56 3.11 18.42
N LEU A 110 -2.30 3.31 19.52
CA LEU A 110 -3.56 2.61 19.77
C LEU A 110 -4.64 2.97 18.74
N ALA A 111 -4.73 4.23 18.32
CA ALA A 111 -5.64 4.65 17.26
C ALA A 111 -5.28 3.99 15.92
N ALA A 112 -3.99 3.92 15.57
CA ALA A 112 -3.50 3.23 14.40
C ALA A 112 -3.78 1.71 14.47
N LEU A 113 -3.59 1.09 15.64
CA LEU A 113 -3.86 -0.33 15.87
C LEU A 113 -5.36 -0.66 15.74
N ILE A 114 -6.23 0.15 16.32
CA ILE A 114 -7.69 0.02 16.19
C ILE A 114 -8.09 0.19 14.72
N THR A 115 -7.55 1.20 14.04
CA THR A 115 -7.79 1.43 12.61
C THR A 115 -7.37 0.22 11.78
N PHE A 116 -6.19 -0.35 12.05
CA PHE A 116 -5.70 -1.55 11.37
C PHE A 116 -6.65 -2.75 11.53
N ILE A 117 -7.12 -3.01 12.75
CA ILE A 117 -8.06 -4.10 13.03
C ILE A 117 -9.39 -3.89 12.29
N ILE A 118 -9.91 -2.66 12.27
CA ILE A 118 -11.14 -2.31 11.56
C ILE A 118 -10.98 -2.48 10.05
N VAL A 119 -9.90 -1.96 9.47
CA VAL A 119 -9.59 -2.08 8.04
C VAL A 119 -9.50 -3.55 7.65
N ALA A 120 -8.79 -4.37 8.44
CA ALA A 120 -8.70 -5.81 8.22
C ALA A 120 -10.08 -6.49 8.28
N PHE A 121 -10.93 -6.09 9.22
CA PHE A 121 -12.30 -6.61 9.35
C PHE A 121 -13.20 -6.21 8.17
N VAL A 122 -13.12 -4.97 7.70
CA VAL A 122 -13.87 -4.50 6.52
C VAL A 122 -13.43 -5.25 5.27
N ILE A 123 -12.12 -5.39 5.04
CA ILE A 123 -11.58 -6.16 3.91
C ILE A 123 -12.05 -7.63 3.99
N PHE A 124 -12.03 -8.23 5.19
CA PHE A 124 -12.55 -9.58 5.39
C PHE A 124 -14.03 -9.72 4.99
N ILE A 125 -14.88 -8.76 5.38
CA ILE A 125 -16.29 -8.74 4.97
C ILE A 125 -16.41 -8.60 3.45
N LEU A 126 -15.63 -7.73 2.82
CA LEU A 126 -15.65 -7.54 1.36
C LEU A 126 -15.27 -8.85 0.64
N VAL A 127 -14.17 -9.49 1.02
CA VAL A 127 -13.74 -10.78 0.42
C VAL A 127 -14.81 -11.86 0.64
N LYS A 128 -15.40 -11.92 1.84
CA LYS A 128 -16.47 -12.86 2.15
C LYS A 128 -17.73 -12.60 1.33
N ALA A 129 -18.08 -11.33 1.08
CA ALA A 129 -19.21 -10.94 0.25
C ALA A 129 -18.98 -11.30 -1.21
N THR A 130 -17.79 -10.99 -1.76
CA THR A 130 -17.41 -11.36 -3.13
C THR A 130 -17.46 -12.87 -3.33
N LYS A 131 -16.91 -13.65 -2.38
CA LYS A 131 -16.99 -15.12 -2.40
C LYS A 131 -18.43 -15.64 -2.34
N ARG A 132 -19.33 -14.94 -1.65
CA ARG A 132 -20.75 -15.30 -1.55
C ARG A 132 -21.53 -14.96 -2.84
N TRP A 133 -21.08 -13.97 -3.60
CA TRP A 133 -21.72 -13.53 -4.85
C TRP A 133 -21.18 -14.24 -6.10
N GLY A 134 -20.26 -15.19 -5.96
CA GLY A 134 -19.79 -16.01 -7.08
C GLY A 134 -18.97 -15.24 -8.12
N ILE A 135 -18.42 -14.09 -7.73
CA ILE A 135 -17.46 -13.35 -8.55
C ILE A 135 -16.10 -13.92 -8.15
N GLU A 136 -15.68 -14.98 -8.85
CA GLU A 136 -14.32 -15.53 -8.75
C GLU A 136 -13.28 -14.50 -9.18
#